data_AF-A0A8W8JJJ3-F1
#
_entry.id   AF-A0A8W8JJJ3-F1
#
_cell.length_a   1.000
_cell.length_b   1.000
_cell.length_c   1.000
_cell.angle_alpha   90.00
_cell.angle_beta   90.00
_cell.angle_gamma   90.00
#
_symmetry.space_group_name_H-M   'P 1'
#
loop_
_entity.id
_entity.type
_entity.pdbx_description
1 polymer ?
#
loop_
_entity_poly.entity_id
_entity_poly.type
_entity_poly.pdbx_seq_one_letter_code
_entity_poly.pdbx_strand_id
1 'polypeptide(L)'
;MTVSEAGWRSYTIYETKPPEALPLDCKSLYMNGKRKSGVYTIYPWERSDPNYRPVQVYCDMETDGGGWTAIQRRVNGEESFYRNWTEYKLGFGSPNVDYWIGKENIFHLIA
;
A
#
# COMPACT_ATOMS: atom_id res chain seq x y z
N MET A 1 -1.43 -43.93 -38.50
CA MET A 1 -1.34 -44.83 -37.33
C MET A 1 -2.25 -44.27 -36.26
N THR A 2 -3.26 -45.04 -35.90
CA THR A 2 -4.30 -44.68 -34.94
C THR A 2 -3.78 -44.86 -33.53
N VAL A 3 -3.88 -43.82 -32.71
CA VAL A 3 -4.11 -43.96 -31.28
C VAL A 3 -5.27 -43.05 -30.92
N SER A 4 -6.38 -43.68 -30.56
CA SER A 4 -7.55 -43.07 -29.97
C SER A 4 -7.30 -42.87 -28.49
N GLU A 5 -7.32 -41.63 -28.02
CA GLU A 5 -7.50 -41.35 -26.60
C GLU A 5 -8.51 -40.22 -26.42
N ALA A 6 -9.33 -40.41 -25.40
CA ALA A 6 -10.50 -39.65 -25.03
C ALA A 6 -10.32 -38.12 -25.09
N GLY A 7 -11.13 -37.46 -25.92
CA GLY A 7 -12.28 -36.73 -25.39
C GLY A 7 -12.07 -35.59 -24.38
N TRP A 8 -10.92 -34.90 -24.35
CA TRP A 8 -10.82 -33.60 -23.70
C TRP A 8 -10.49 -32.50 -24.70
N ARG A 9 -11.46 -31.60 -24.92
CA ARG A 9 -11.22 -30.30 -25.54
C ARG A 9 -10.36 -29.48 -24.57
N SER A 10 -9.10 -29.24 -24.93
CA SER A 10 -8.25 -28.28 -24.22
C SER A 10 -8.83 -26.88 -24.44
N TYR A 11 -9.58 -26.38 -23.46
CA TYR A 11 -9.79 -24.95 -23.35
C TYR A 11 -8.55 -24.39 -22.67
N THR A 12 -7.70 -23.72 -23.43
CA THR A 12 -6.71 -22.80 -22.87
C THR A 12 -7.51 -21.73 -22.13
N ILE A 13 -7.72 -21.93 -20.83
CA ILE A 13 -8.11 -20.85 -19.95
C ILE A 13 -6.94 -19.87 -20.04
N TYR A 14 -7.16 -18.74 -20.72
CA TYR A 14 -6.26 -17.61 -20.61
C TYR A 14 -5.99 -17.43 -19.11
N GLU A 15 -4.72 -17.58 -18.70
CA GLU A 15 -4.28 -17.20 -17.36
C GLU A 15 -4.61 -15.73 -17.21
N THR A 16 -5.80 -15.41 -16.69
CA THR A 16 -6.03 -14.10 -16.12
C THR A 16 -5.04 -14.05 -14.98
N LYS A 17 -3.91 -13.34 -15.18
CA LYS A 17 -3.03 -12.90 -14.09
C LYS A 17 -3.99 -12.50 -12.96
N PRO A 18 -3.99 -13.17 -11.80
CA PRO A 18 -4.90 -12.81 -10.73
C PRO A 18 -4.80 -11.30 -10.52
N PRO A 19 -5.92 -10.60 -10.27
CA PRO A 19 -5.92 -9.15 -10.13
C PRO A 19 -4.75 -8.77 -9.24
N GLU A 20 -3.84 -7.96 -9.76
CA GLU A 20 -2.58 -7.67 -9.08
C GLU A 20 -2.91 -7.23 -7.65
N ALA A 21 -2.39 -7.97 -6.67
CA ALA A 21 -2.72 -7.72 -5.27
C ALA A 21 -2.36 -6.26 -4.97
N LEU A 22 -3.32 -5.53 -4.41
CA LEU A 22 -3.12 -4.12 -4.08
C LEU A 22 -1.99 -4.02 -3.05
N PRO A 23 -1.08 -3.03 -3.19
CA PRO A 23 0.08 -2.93 -2.32
C PRO A 23 -0.36 -2.58 -0.89
N LEU A 24 -0.05 -3.46 0.06
CA LEU A 24 -0.39 -3.25 1.48
C LEU A 24 0.43 -2.11 2.09
N ASP A 25 1.68 -1.98 1.66
CA ASP A 25 2.67 -1.04 2.18
C ASP A 25 3.69 -0.61 1.11
N CYS A 26 4.62 0.26 1.49
CA CYS A 26 5.72 0.69 0.62
C CYS A 26 6.68 -0.46 0.27
N LYS A 27 6.78 -1.50 1.10
CA LYS A 27 7.62 -2.66 0.80
C LYS A 27 7.07 -3.48 -0.36
N SER A 28 5.76 -3.66 -0.41
CA SER A 28 5.04 -4.30 -1.52
C SER A 28 5.25 -3.54 -2.84
N LEU A 29 5.14 -2.22 -2.80
CA LEU A 29 5.46 -1.36 -3.96
C LEU A 29 6.91 -1.52 -4.40
N TYR A 30 7.85 -1.58 -3.44
CA TYR A 30 9.25 -1.84 -3.72
C TYR A 30 9.46 -3.23 -4.34
N MET A 31 8.84 -4.29 -3.84
CA MET A 31 8.95 -5.60 -4.48
C MET A 31 8.39 -5.61 -5.91
N ASN A 32 7.37 -4.79 -6.18
CA ASN A 32 6.79 -4.59 -7.52
C ASN A 32 7.56 -3.58 -8.40
N GLY A 33 8.84 -3.34 -8.10
CA GLY A 33 9.74 -2.57 -8.96
C GLY A 33 9.66 -1.05 -8.81
N LYS A 34 8.87 -0.51 -7.86
CA LYS A 34 8.92 0.93 -7.56
C LYS A 34 10.23 1.25 -6.82
N ARG A 35 11.02 2.17 -7.37
CA ARG A 35 12.37 2.52 -6.84
C ARG A 35 12.55 4.00 -6.53
N LYS A 36 11.57 4.84 -6.85
CA LYS A 36 11.65 6.29 -6.64
C LYS A 36 10.89 6.67 -5.38
N SER A 37 11.52 7.41 -4.49
CA SER A 37 10.85 7.95 -3.31
C SER A 37 9.77 8.94 -3.72
N GLY A 38 8.67 8.98 -2.98
CA GLY A 38 7.53 9.83 -3.32
C GLY A 38 6.24 9.39 -2.65
N VAL A 39 5.14 10.06 -3.00
CA VAL A 39 3.82 9.71 -2.46
C VAL A 39 3.20 8.60 -3.29
N TYR A 40 2.77 7.55 -2.61
CA TYR A 40 2.07 6.41 -3.20
C TYR A 40 0.78 6.12 -2.43
N THR A 41 -0.13 5.40 -3.08
CA THR A 41 -1.33 4.85 -2.45
C THR A 41 -1.08 3.41 -2.05
N ILE A 42 -1.38 3.10 -0.80
CA ILE A 42 -1.33 1.75 -0.21
C ILE A 42 -2.70 1.35 0.35
N TYR A 43 -2.87 0.07 0.64
CA TYR A 43 -4.14 -0.52 1.09
C TYR A 43 -3.90 -1.38 2.33
N PRO A 44 -3.55 -0.77 3.49
CA PRO A 44 -3.19 -1.52 4.69
C PRO A 44 -4.40 -2.18 5.37
N TRP A 45 -5.61 -1.69 5.10
CA TRP A 45 -6.84 -2.23 5.66
C TRP A 45 -7.21 -3.58 5.03
N GLU A 46 -7.71 -4.50 5.84
CA GLU A 46 -8.30 -5.73 5.31
C GLU A 46 -9.51 -5.41 4.43
N ARG A 47 -9.65 -6.13 3.30
CA ARG A 47 -10.76 -5.90 2.36
C ARG A 47 -12.15 -6.15 2.96
N SER A 48 -12.22 -6.94 4.02
CA SER A 48 -13.43 -7.22 4.80
C SER A 48 -13.77 -6.14 5.83
N ASP A 49 -12.84 -5.22 6.13
CA ASP A 49 -13.10 -4.16 7.11
C ASP A 49 -14.16 -3.17 6.55
N PRO A 50 -15.21 -2.84 7.31
CA PRO A 50 -16.23 -1.89 6.86
C PRO A 50 -15.68 -0.49 6.58
N ASN A 51 -14.51 -0.15 7.11
CA ASN A 51 -13.81 1.13 6.90
C ASN A 51 -12.65 1.01 5.90
N TYR A 52 -12.60 -0.08 5.12
CA TYR A 52 -11.60 -0.30 4.08
C TYR A 52 -11.44 0.93 3.20
N ARG A 53 -10.23 1.48 3.18
CA ARG A 53 -9.89 2.66 2.38
C ARG A 53 -8.43 2.67 1.96
N PRO A 54 -8.12 3.23 0.78
CA PRO A 54 -6.75 3.54 0.41
C PRO A 54 -6.16 4.61 1.34
N VAL A 55 -4.86 4.54 1.56
CA VAL A 55 -4.09 5.52 2.34
C VAL A 55 -2.95 6.05 1.48
N GLN A 56 -2.82 7.37 1.37
CA GLN A 56 -1.65 7.98 0.74
C GLN A 56 -0.53 8.12 1.75
N VAL A 57 0.68 7.70 1.37
CA VAL A 57 1.87 7.72 2.23
C VAL A 57 3.08 8.16 1.43
N TYR A 58 4.07 8.74 2.12
CA TYR A 58 5.39 8.91 1.54
C TYR A 58 6.14 7.59 1.68
N CYS A 59 6.55 7.03 0.55
CA CYS A 59 7.45 5.88 0.52
C CYS A 59 8.87 6.35 0.26
N ASP A 60 9.78 5.99 1.17
CA ASP A 60 11.21 6.10 0.91
C ASP A 60 11.69 4.79 0.28
N MET A 61 12.02 4.89 -1.01
CA MET A 61 12.44 3.77 -1.85
C MET A 61 13.96 3.75 -2.09
N GLU A 62 14.69 4.74 -1.57
CA GLU A 62 16.09 4.98 -1.93
C GLU A 62 17.03 4.81 -0.73
N THR A 63 16.58 5.14 0.49
CA THR A 63 17.38 5.03 1.72
C THR A 63 17.40 3.59 2.24
N ASP A 64 18.58 3.10 2.66
CA ASP A 64 18.78 1.84 3.39
C ASP A 64 18.02 0.63 2.82
N GLY A 65 18.10 0.45 1.49
CA GLY A 65 17.48 -0.68 0.79
C GLY A 65 15.99 -0.49 0.45
N GLY A 66 15.39 0.64 0.83
CA GLY A 66 14.08 1.11 0.37
C GLY A 66 12.88 0.26 0.78
N GLY A 67 11.70 0.78 0.42
CA GLY A 67 10.41 0.19 0.78
C GLY A 67 9.91 0.64 2.15
N TRP A 68 10.43 1.75 2.67
CA TRP A 68 10.03 2.31 3.95
C TRP A 68 8.72 3.10 3.81
N THR A 69 7.74 2.78 4.65
CA THR A 69 6.51 3.55 4.80
C THR A 69 6.72 4.61 5.88
N ALA A 70 6.73 5.90 5.50
CA ALA A 70 6.78 6.96 6.49
C ALA A 70 5.45 7.04 7.26
N ILE A 71 5.49 6.92 8.59
CA ILE A 71 4.30 7.09 9.44
C ILE A 71 4.13 8.55 9.92
N GLN A 72 5.23 9.30 9.92
CA GLN A 72 5.30 10.70 10.28
C GLN A 72 6.38 11.37 9.42
N ARG A 73 6.12 12.56 8.90
CA ARG A 73 7.11 13.36 8.15
C ARG A 73 7.05 14.83 8.53
N ARG A 74 8.21 15.47 8.69
CA ARG A 74 8.40 16.93 8.81
C ARG A 74 9.43 17.41 7.77
N VAL A 75 9.07 18.41 6.98
CA VAL A 75 9.90 19.00 5.93
C VAL A 75 10.04 20.51 6.15
N ASN A 76 8.93 21.22 6.30
CA ASN A 76 8.93 22.70 6.38
C ASN A 76 8.19 23.26 7.61
N GLY A 77 7.48 22.42 8.37
CA GLY A 77 6.80 22.85 9.59
C GLY A 77 5.44 23.50 9.37
N GLU A 78 4.87 23.47 8.16
CA GLU A 78 3.58 24.10 7.85
C GLU A 78 2.39 23.40 8.53
N GLU A 79 2.50 22.09 8.80
CA GLU A 79 1.46 21.34 9.48
C GLU A 79 1.65 21.43 11.01
N SER A 80 0.59 21.83 11.72
CA SER A 80 0.59 21.79 13.18
C SER A 80 0.46 20.35 13.69
N PHE A 81 1.36 19.96 14.60
CA PHE A 81 1.28 18.69 15.33
C PHE A 81 0.61 18.85 16.71
N TYR A 82 0.22 20.08 17.08
CA TYR A 82 -0.62 20.30 18.26
C TYR A 82 -2.08 20.02 17.88
N ARG A 83 -2.46 18.74 17.95
CA ARG A 83 -3.71 18.17 17.43
C ARG A 83 -4.44 17.38 18.50
N ASN A 84 -5.76 17.25 18.35
CA ASN A 84 -6.58 16.48 19.30
C ASN A 84 -6.48 14.96 19.05
N TRP A 85 -7.05 14.16 19.95
CA TRP A 85 -7.02 12.70 19.87
C TRP A 85 -7.62 12.16 18.57
N THR A 86 -8.74 12.72 18.12
CA THR A 86 -9.43 12.28 16.90
C THR A 86 -8.55 12.49 15.67
N GLU A 87 -7.88 13.64 15.58
CA GLU A 87 -6.93 13.92 14.50
C GLU A 87 -5.73 12.96 14.54
N TYR A 88 -5.15 12.68 15.71
CA TYR A 88 -4.09 11.67 15.84
C TYR A 88 -4.55 10.25 15.52
N LYS A 89 -5.81 9.93 15.79
CA LYS A 89 -6.42 8.64 15.48
C LYS A 89 -6.58 8.46 13.97
N LEU A 90 -7.11 9.47 13.28
CA LEU A 90 -7.44 9.41 11.85
C LEU A 90 -6.26 9.74 10.92
N GLY A 91 -5.35 10.62 11.35
CA GLY A 91 -4.30 11.20 10.52
C GLY A 91 -4.57 12.66 10.15
N PHE A 92 -3.51 13.40 9.83
CA PHE A 92 -3.57 14.81 9.41
C PHE A 92 -2.35 15.18 8.57
N GLY A 93 -2.43 16.31 7.86
CA GLY A 93 -1.38 16.80 6.97
C GLY A 93 -1.33 16.12 5.61
N SER A 94 -0.23 16.32 4.89
CA SER A 94 -0.02 15.84 3.52
C SER A 94 1.29 15.05 3.38
N PRO A 95 1.25 13.83 2.83
CA PRO A 95 2.46 13.04 2.57
C PRO A 95 3.50 13.71 1.67
N ASN A 96 3.09 14.71 0.88
CA ASN A 96 4.01 15.51 0.07
C ASN A 96 4.90 16.42 0.91
N VAL A 97 4.48 16.78 2.13
CA VAL A 97 5.18 17.70 3.02
C VAL A 97 5.14 17.14 4.46
N ASP A 98 4.45 17.80 5.37
CA ASP A 98 4.33 17.42 6.77
C ASP A 98 3.04 16.62 7.01
N TYR A 99 3.13 15.46 7.66
CA TYR A 99 1.94 14.66 8.00
C TYR A 99 2.14 13.64 9.12
N TRP A 100 1.01 13.18 9.65
CA TRP A 100 0.85 12.01 10.51
C TRP A 100 -0.15 11.05 9.86
N ILE A 101 0.25 9.80 9.65
CA ILE A 101 -0.57 8.81 8.92
C ILE A 101 -1.87 8.45 9.65
N GLY A 102 -1.94 8.61 10.98
CA GLY A 102 -3.08 8.21 11.81
C GLY A 102 -2.87 6.87 12.52
N LYS A 103 -3.25 6.81 13.80
CA LYS A 103 -3.04 5.62 14.65
C LYS A 103 -3.75 4.37 14.12
N GLU A 104 -4.94 4.50 13.56
CA GLU A 104 -5.65 3.35 12.97
C GLU A 104 -4.88 2.76 11.79
N ASN A 105 -4.36 3.62 10.90
CA ASN A 105 -3.56 3.17 9.76
C ASN A 105 -2.25 2.49 10.21
N ILE A 106 -1.63 2.97 11.29
CA ILE A 106 -0.45 2.30 11.89
C ILE A 106 -0.83 0.91 12.39
N PHE A 107 -1.96 0.77 13.08
CA PHE A 107 -2.42 -0.55 13.55
C PHE A 107 -2.56 -1.53 12.39
N HIS A 108 -3.20 -1.13 11.29
CA HIS A 108 -3.36 -1.98 10.11
C HIS A 108 -2.05 -2.24 9.33
N LEU A 109 -0.99 -1.46 9.54
CA LEU A 109 0.32 -1.70 8.94
C LEU A 109 1.16 -2.73 9.71
N ILE A 110 0.88 -2.94 10.99
CA ILE A 110 1.74 -3.76 11.88
C ILE A 110 1.04 -5.00 12.45
N ALA A 111 -0.30 -5.06 12.34
CA ALA A 111 -1.11 -6.13 12.90
C ALA A 111 -1.17 -7.37 11.99
#